data_AF-A0A9D2J1K2-F1
#
_entry.id   AF-A0A9D2J1K2-F1
#
_cell.length_a   1.000
_cell.length_b   1.000
_cell.length_c   1.000
_cell.angle_alpha   90.00
_cell.angle_beta   90.00
_cell.angle_gamma   90.00
#
_symmetry.space_group_name_H-M   'P 1'
#
loop_
_entity.id
_entity.type
_entity.pdbx_description
1 polymer ?
#
loop_
_entity_poly.entity_id
_entity_poly.type
_entity_poly.pdbx_seq_one_letter_code
_entity_poly.pdbx_strand_id
1 'polypeptide(L)'
;MKELLLSSTIPYWIVFGLVTAAGILAFMGMRKESISKLSIQLVTILALAGTILGLAIYAALGGNSIWWCTANDYGFFGRLIRVIPLIIFVGIQLVQVFVYKSFVGQYFQKELSIKGSFISLIVIVPASLLLYIILNMFGMEKGTRDVVFYVILGVALIGGIGWAMARNVKAIGMIYGVVFTAVTLVMIIGGLMSLLLLLTALVRLIFEVLLVVAAVVGTYFMLTKVMGPAMEVQSRTDLNGNVHDSVSQKNNANAQILSRRKDS
;
A
#
# COMPACT_ATOMS: atom_id res chain seq x y z
N MET A 1 7.10 25.02 3.89
CA MET A 1 7.26 23.90 2.93
C MET A 1 6.67 22.58 3.46
N LYS A 2 7.04 22.13 4.68
CA LYS A 2 6.42 20.95 5.32
C LYS A 2 4.89 21.06 5.48
N GLU A 3 4.38 22.23 5.86
CA GLU A 3 2.91 22.44 5.97
C GLU A 3 2.16 22.26 4.66
N LEU A 4 2.71 22.73 3.53
CA LEU A 4 2.08 22.55 2.22
C LEU A 4 2.07 21.06 1.80
N LEU A 5 3.15 20.34 2.11
CA LEU A 5 3.26 18.88 1.90
C LEU A 5 2.35 18.05 2.84
N LEU A 6 2.00 18.61 4.01
CA LEU A 6 1.13 18.04 5.05
C LEU A 6 -0.32 18.55 4.99
N SER A 7 -0.64 19.47 4.09
CA SER A 7 -2.00 20.03 3.96
C SER A 7 -2.58 19.81 2.56
N SER A 8 -1.73 19.72 1.53
CA SER A 8 -2.18 19.65 0.13
C SER A 8 -1.81 18.33 -0.55
N THR A 9 -2.72 17.81 -1.37
CA THR A 9 -2.48 16.64 -2.24
C THR A 9 -1.77 17.02 -3.54
N ILE A 10 -1.60 18.31 -3.85
CA ILE A 10 -1.06 18.80 -5.13
C ILE A 10 0.35 18.28 -5.46
N PRO A 11 1.35 18.34 -4.54
CA PRO A 11 2.73 17.90 -4.84
C PRO A 11 2.81 16.46 -5.33
N TYR A 12 1.88 15.65 -4.87
CA TYR A 12 1.78 14.23 -5.15
C TYR A 12 1.14 13.94 -6.50
N TRP A 13 0.10 14.68 -6.87
CA TRP A 13 -0.47 14.66 -8.21
C TRP A 13 0.53 15.15 -9.26
N ILE A 14 1.41 16.08 -8.91
CA ILE A 14 2.52 16.51 -9.78
C ILE A 14 3.47 15.34 -10.04
N VAL A 15 3.91 14.63 -9.00
CA VAL A 15 4.77 13.45 -9.17
C VAL A 15 4.05 12.37 -9.98
N PHE A 16 2.79 12.07 -9.67
CA PHE A 16 1.97 11.13 -10.44
C PHE A 16 1.94 11.51 -11.93
N GLY A 17 1.66 12.78 -12.22
CA GLY A 17 1.59 13.32 -13.57
C GLY A 17 2.92 13.21 -14.31
N LEU A 18 4.04 13.56 -13.66
CA LEU A 18 5.38 13.47 -14.26
C LEU A 18 5.76 12.04 -14.63
N VAL A 19 5.59 11.11 -13.70
CA VAL A 19 5.89 9.67 -13.87
C VAL A 19 5.00 9.07 -14.96
N THR A 20 3.71 9.36 -14.92
CA THR A 20 2.73 8.87 -15.90
C THR A 20 2.99 9.45 -17.29
N ALA A 21 3.24 10.75 -17.40
CA ALA A 21 3.55 11.40 -18.66
C ALA A 21 4.85 10.85 -19.28
N ALA A 22 5.89 10.62 -18.48
CA ALA A 22 7.10 9.94 -18.96
C ALA A 22 6.80 8.56 -19.54
N GLY A 23 5.98 7.76 -18.84
CA GLY A 23 5.56 6.44 -19.31
C GLY A 23 4.79 6.48 -20.63
N ILE A 24 3.80 7.39 -20.73
CA ILE A 24 2.97 7.57 -21.93
C ILE A 24 3.85 8.03 -23.11
N LEU A 25 4.70 9.04 -22.90
CA LEU A 25 5.58 9.56 -23.95
C LEU A 25 6.57 8.50 -24.44
N ALA A 26 7.14 7.71 -23.54
CA ALA A 26 8.02 6.60 -23.89
C ALA A 26 7.26 5.56 -24.72
N PHE A 27 6.07 5.15 -24.28
CA PHE A 27 5.25 4.16 -24.97
C PHE A 27 4.80 4.64 -26.35
N MET A 28 4.37 5.90 -26.47
CA MET A 28 4.04 6.51 -27.77
C MET A 28 5.26 6.61 -28.67
N GLY A 29 6.43 6.93 -28.10
CA GLY A 29 7.69 7.00 -28.83
C GLY A 29 8.13 5.65 -29.38
N MET A 30 7.91 4.56 -28.64
CA MET A 30 8.21 3.19 -29.09
C MET A 30 7.41 2.76 -30.32
N ARG A 31 6.23 3.36 -30.56
CA ARG A 31 5.41 3.09 -31.76
C ARG A 31 5.98 3.73 -33.04
N LYS A 32 6.95 4.63 -32.92
CA LYS A 32 7.60 5.27 -34.06
C LYS A 32 8.81 4.44 -34.51
N GLU A 33 9.10 4.46 -35.81
CA GLU A 33 10.28 3.77 -36.37
C GLU A 33 11.59 4.35 -35.85
N SER A 34 11.63 5.67 -35.65
CA SER A 34 12.78 6.38 -35.09
C SER A 34 12.40 7.25 -33.90
N ILE A 35 13.22 7.16 -32.85
CA ILE A 35 13.07 7.95 -31.63
C ILE A 35 14.01 9.16 -31.74
N SER A 36 13.50 10.35 -31.44
CA SER A 36 14.33 11.57 -31.44
C SER A 36 15.15 11.69 -30.15
N LYS A 37 16.32 12.33 -30.24
CA LYS A 37 17.16 12.65 -29.06
C LYS A 37 16.40 13.52 -28.05
N LEU A 38 15.59 14.46 -28.51
CA LEU A 38 14.75 15.31 -27.66
C LEU A 38 13.72 14.48 -26.88
N SER A 39 13.10 13.47 -27.53
CA SER A 39 12.17 12.56 -26.85
C SER A 39 12.85 11.75 -25.76
N ILE A 40 14.08 11.27 -25.99
CA ILE A 40 14.89 10.56 -24.98
C ILE A 40 15.16 11.46 -23.77
N GLN A 41 15.63 12.68 -24.03
CA GLN A 41 15.93 13.64 -22.97
C GLN A 41 14.68 14.00 -22.17
N LEU A 42 13.57 14.29 -22.84
CA LEU A 42 12.31 14.64 -22.21
C LEU A 42 11.80 13.52 -21.31
N VAL A 43 11.68 12.29 -21.83
CA VAL A 43 11.24 11.12 -21.05
C VAL A 43 12.16 10.88 -19.86
N THR A 44 13.47 10.97 -20.05
CA THR A 44 14.45 10.77 -18.98
C THR A 44 14.31 11.82 -17.88
N ILE A 45 14.16 13.10 -18.26
CA ILE A 45 14.00 14.21 -17.31
C ILE A 45 12.69 14.07 -16.55
N LEU A 46 11.56 13.78 -17.21
CA LEU A 46 10.28 13.61 -16.53
C LEU A 46 10.30 12.43 -15.56
N ALA A 47 10.87 11.29 -15.97
CA ALA A 47 10.99 10.10 -15.13
C ALA A 47 11.86 10.36 -13.90
N LEU A 48 13.03 11.00 -14.09
CA LEU A 48 13.92 11.37 -12.99
C LEU A 48 13.29 12.41 -12.07
N ALA A 49 12.76 13.50 -12.62
CA ALA A 49 12.17 14.59 -11.86
C ALA A 49 11.01 14.08 -11.00
N GLY A 50 10.12 13.26 -11.58
CA GLY A 50 9.05 12.61 -10.83
C GLY A 50 9.59 11.72 -9.72
N THR A 51 10.51 10.82 -10.03
CA THR A 51 11.04 9.87 -9.04
C THR A 51 11.81 10.55 -7.91
N ILE A 52 12.68 11.51 -8.23
CA ILE A 52 13.46 12.27 -7.23
C ILE A 52 12.54 13.13 -6.37
N LEU A 53 11.55 13.80 -6.96
CA LEU A 53 10.58 14.58 -6.20
C LEU A 53 9.77 13.68 -5.26
N GLY A 54 9.34 12.50 -5.72
CA GLY A 54 8.67 11.50 -4.88
C GLY A 54 9.54 11.04 -3.69
N LEU A 55 10.81 10.73 -3.95
CA LEU A 55 11.77 10.35 -2.90
C LEU A 55 12.04 11.50 -1.92
N ALA A 56 12.17 12.74 -2.41
CA ALA A 56 12.42 13.92 -1.60
C ALA A 56 11.21 14.24 -0.69
N ILE A 57 9.99 14.13 -1.22
CA ILE A 57 8.76 14.31 -0.45
C ILE A 57 8.69 13.28 0.68
N TYR A 58 9.01 12.02 0.38
CA TYR A 58 9.05 10.98 1.41
C TYR A 58 10.17 11.18 2.43
N ALA A 59 11.37 11.58 2.01
CA ALA A 59 12.45 11.91 2.93
C ALA A 59 12.08 13.06 3.88
N ALA A 60 11.28 14.03 3.40
CA ALA A 60 10.84 15.18 4.19
C ALA A 60 9.70 14.88 5.19
N LEU A 61 8.80 13.93 4.86
CA LEU A 61 7.57 13.63 5.61
C LEU A 61 7.57 12.28 6.31
N GLY A 62 8.49 11.39 5.94
CA GLY A 62 8.52 9.99 6.36
C GLY A 62 7.21 9.26 6.04
N GLY A 63 6.78 8.38 6.95
CA GLY A 63 5.56 7.59 6.82
C GLY A 63 4.25 8.38 6.89
N ASN A 64 4.29 9.68 7.21
CA ASN A 64 3.09 10.53 7.37
C ASN A 64 2.65 11.22 6.06
N SER A 65 3.18 10.80 4.92
CA SER A 65 2.82 11.38 3.64
C SER A 65 1.34 11.18 3.28
N ILE A 66 0.65 12.28 3.02
CA ILE A 66 -0.79 12.37 2.65
C ILE A 66 -1.18 11.49 1.47
N TRP A 67 -0.27 11.31 0.50
CA TRP A 67 -0.54 10.62 -0.75
C TRP A 67 -0.88 9.14 -0.58
N TRP A 68 -0.47 8.51 0.50
CA TRP A 68 -0.36 7.05 0.53
C TRP A 68 -1.36 6.38 1.46
N CYS A 69 -2.48 7.05 1.77
CA CYS A 69 -3.47 6.60 2.76
C CYS A 69 -2.92 6.52 4.20
N THR A 70 -1.63 6.84 4.40
CA THR A 70 -0.93 6.68 5.67
C THR A 70 -1.03 7.89 6.59
N ALA A 71 -1.56 9.02 6.12
CA ALA A 71 -1.85 10.15 6.99
C ALA A 71 -2.91 9.75 8.04
N ASN A 72 -2.60 10.06 9.29
CA ASN A 72 -3.46 9.72 10.43
C ASN A 72 -4.82 10.41 10.36
N ASP A 73 -4.90 11.52 9.62
CA ASP A 73 -6.10 12.37 9.50
C ASP A 73 -7.21 11.76 8.63
N TYR A 74 -6.94 10.65 7.94
CA TYR A 74 -7.97 9.96 7.15
C TYR A 74 -8.71 8.92 7.99
N GLY A 75 -10.05 8.99 7.96
CA GLY A 75 -10.92 7.89 8.38
C GLY A 75 -10.93 6.74 7.37
N PHE A 76 -11.53 5.61 7.76
CA PHE A 76 -11.54 4.34 7.02
C PHE A 76 -11.85 4.48 5.52
N PHE A 77 -12.98 5.09 5.15
CA PHE A 77 -13.37 5.26 3.75
C PHE A 77 -12.43 6.19 2.97
N GLY A 78 -11.87 7.20 3.64
CA GLY A 78 -10.87 8.10 3.05
C GLY A 78 -9.59 7.36 2.68
N ARG A 79 -9.16 6.40 3.51
CA ARG A 79 -8.01 5.53 3.21
C ARG A 79 -8.34 4.53 2.09
N LEU A 80 -9.53 3.92 2.11
CA LEU A 80 -9.97 2.97 1.08
C LEU A 80 -9.98 3.56 -0.33
N ILE A 81 -10.56 4.75 -0.53
CA ILE A 81 -10.62 5.37 -1.86
C ILE A 81 -9.21 5.76 -2.35
N ARG A 82 -8.34 6.21 -1.43
CA ARG A 82 -7.00 6.68 -1.76
C ARG A 82 -5.99 5.56 -1.99
N VAL A 83 -6.29 4.32 -1.60
CA VAL A 83 -5.41 3.18 -1.89
C VAL A 83 -5.40 2.84 -3.38
N ILE A 84 -6.51 3.11 -4.09
CA ILE A 84 -6.67 2.85 -5.52
C ILE A 84 -5.64 3.63 -6.37
N PRO A 85 -5.55 4.98 -6.30
CA PRO A 85 -4.56 5.73 -7.07
C PRO A 85 -3.12 5.36 -6.67
N LEU A 86 -2.90 4.96 -5.42
CA LEU A 86 -1.62 4.42 -4.96
C LEU A 86 -1.27 3.11 -5.67
N ILE A 87 -2.18 2.12 -5.70
CA ILE A 87 -1.97 0.85 -6.42
C ILE A 87 -1.63 1.12 -7.90
N ILE A 88 -2.39 2.03 -8.53
CA ILE A 88 -2.15 2.42 -9.93
C ILE A 88 -0.76 3.03 -10.09
N PHE A 89 -0.37 3.95 -9.20
CA PHE A 89 0.94 4.60 -9.26
C PHE A 89 2.09 3.61 -9.10
N VAL A 90 1.99 2.66 -8.15
CA VAL A 90 2.97 1.57 -7.98
C VAL A 90 3.07 0.74 -9.25
N GLY A 91 1.92 0.34 -9.82
CA GLY A 91 1.87 -0.40 -11.07
C GLY A 91 2.58 0.35 -12.20
N ILE A 92 2.31 1.65 -12.36
CA ILE A 92 2.98 2.51 -13.33
C ILE A 92 4.49 2.53 -13.09
N GLN A 93 4.96 2.80 -11.87
CA GLN A 93 6.40 2.88 -11.57
C GLN A 93 7.13 1.56 -11.85
N LEU A 94 6.55 0.42 -11.50
CA LEU A 94 7.15 -0.89 -11.74
C LEU A 94 7.25 -1.18 -13.25
N VAL A 95 6.20 -0.88 -14.01
CA VAL A 95 6.18 -1.05 -15.48
C VAL A 95 7.13 -0.05 -16.16
N GLN A 96 7.24 1.16 -15.63
CA GLN A 96 8.00 2.24 -16.23
C GLN A 96 9.50 1.92 -16.38
N VAL A 97 10.09 1.16 -15.45
CA VAL A 97 11.50 0.72 -15.57
C VAL A 97 11.72 -0.10 -16.84
N PHE A 98 10.78 -0.99 -17.16
CA PHE A 98 10.85 -1.84 -18.35
C PHE A 98 10.54 -1.04 -19.62
N VAL A 99 9.53 -0.17 -19.58
CA VAL A 99 9.18 0.71 -20.71
C VAL A 99 10.36 1.63 -21.03
N TYR A 100 10.98 2.24 -20.02
CA TYR A 100 12.15 3.10 -20.19
C TYR A 100 13.34 2.34 -20.79
N LYS A 101 13.63 1.13 -20.28
CA LYS A 101 14.66 0.26 -20.86
C LYS A 101 14.41 0.02 -22.35
N SER A 102 13.21 -0.41 -22.71
CA SER A 102 12.87 -0.74 -24.10
C SER A 102 12.94 0.50 -24.99
N PHE A 103 12.44 1.64 -24.51
CA PHE A 103 12.47 2.91 -25.22
C PHE A 103 13.90 3.41 -25.50
N VAL A 104 14.79 3.40 -24.50
CA VAL A 104 16.20 3.78 -24.70
C VAL A 104 16.93 2.75 -25.57
N GLY A 105 16.63 1.46 -25.38
CA GLY A 105 17.20 0.38 -26.20
C GLY A 105 16.86 0.51 -27.68
N GLN A 106 15.62 0.89 -28.01
CA GLN A 106 15.19 1.14 -29.39
C GLN A 106 15.91 2.35 -30.02
N TYR A 107 16.15 3.43 -29.26
CA TYR A 107 16.90 4.58 -29.77
C TYR A 107 18.35 4.22 -30.14
N PHE A 108 19.03 3.43 -29.31
CA PHE A 108 20.39 2.99 -29.59
C PHE A 108 20.48 1.72 -30.45
N GLN A 109 19.35 1.05 -30.74
CA GLN A 109 19.29 -0.25 -31.41
C GLN A 109 20.15 -1.32 -30.68
N LYS A 110 20.09 -1.32 -29.34
CA LYS A 110 20.88 -2.21 -28.47
C LYS A 110 20.04 -2.75 -27.32
N GLU A 111 20.35 -3.97 -26.90
CA GLU A 111 19.78 -4.53 -25.68
C GLU A 111 20.49 -4.01 -24.43
N LEU A 112 19.73 -3.34 -23.57
CA LEU A 112 20.22 -2.82 -22.30
C LEU A 112 19.92 -3.76 -21.13
N SER A 113 20.78 -3.74 -20.12
CA SER A 113 20.69 -4.57 -18.94
C SER A 113 20.15 -3.80 -17.75
N ILE A 114 19.00 -4.24 -17.23
CA ILE A 114 18.46 -3.81 -15.93
C ILE A 114 18.42 -4.97 -14.91
N LYS A 115 18.65 -6.21 -15.37
CA LYS A 115 18.50 -7.41 -14.53
C LYS A 115 19.44 -7.38 -13.33
N GLY A 116 20.68 -6.94 -13.51
CA GLY A 116 21.68 -6.82 -12.44
C GLY A 116 21.22 -5.87 -11.33
N SER A 117 20.82 -4.65 -11.70
CA SER A 117 20.32 -3.64 -10.76
C SER A 117 19.00 -4.05 -10.08
N PHE A 118 18.13 -4.76 -10.80
CA PHE A 118 16.86 -5.24 -10.27
C PHE A 118 17.07 -6.35 -9.23
N ILE A 119 17.88 -7.36 -9.54
CA ILE A 119 18.24 -8.43 -8.59
C ILE A 119 18.96 -7.84 -7.39
N SER A 120 19.88 -6.89 -7.61
CA SER A 120 20.64 -6.30 -6.50
C SER A 120 19.82 -5.45 -5.55
N LEU A 121 18.71 -4.87 -5.99
CA LEU A 121 17.90 -4.04 -5.10
C LEU A 121 16.72 -4.80 -4.51
N ILE A 122 16.08 -5.69 -5.28
CA ILE A 122 14.88 -6.41 -4.83
C ILE A 122 15.20 -7.69 -4.07
N VAL A 123 16.30 -8.39 -4.42
CA VAL A 123 16.64 -9.67 -3.78
C VAL A 123 17.67 -9.47 -2.67
N ILE A 124 18.73 -8.70 -2.93
CA ILE A 124 19.83 -8.55 -1.97
C ILE A 124 19.41 -7.76 -0.73
N VAL A 125 18.49 -6.78 -0.85
CA VAL A 125 18.02 -6.00 0.31
C VAL A 125 17.18 -6.84 1.29
N PRO A 126 16.18 -7.64 0.87
CA PRO A 126 15.52 -8.59 1.78
C PRO A 126 16.44 -9.72 2.25
N ALA A 127 17.30 -10.25 1.36
CA ALA A 127 18.23 -11.30 1.74
C ALA A 127 19.25 -10.83 2.78
N SER A 128 19.66 -9.56 2.75
CA SER A 128 20.55 -9.00 3.77
C SER A 128 19.86 -8.87 5.12
N LEU A 129 18.55 -8.57 5.18
CA LEU A 129 17.80 -8.61 6.45
C LEU A 129 17.79 -10.02 7.06
N LEU A 130 17.57 -11.05 6.24
CA LEU A 130 17.65 -12.44 6.70
C LEU A 130 19.07 -12.78 7.18
N LEU A 131 20.09 -12.35 6.46
CA LEU A 131 21.48 -12.50 6.87
C LEU A 131 21.73 -11.84 8.24
N TYR A 132 21.21 -10.63 8.47
CA TYR A 132 21.35 -9.94 9.75
C TYR A 132 20.73 -10.74 10.91
N ILE A 133 19.54 -11.32 10.69
CA ILE A 133 18.88 -12.20 11.66
C ILE A 133 19.74 -13.44 11.92
N ILE A 134 20.26 -14.07 10.88
CA ILE A 134 21.13 -15.26 10.99
C ILE A 134 22.39 -14.93 11.79
N LEU A 135 23.09 -13.84 11.46
CA LEU A 135 24.29 -13.41 12.21
C LEU A 135 23.98 -13.11 13.68
N ASN A 136 22.78 -12.60 13.98
CA ASN A 136 22.31 -12.40 15.35
C ASN A 136 22.03 -13.74 16.07
N MET A 137 21.47 -14.75 15.38
CA MET A 137 21.26 -16.09 15.96
C MET A 137 22.58 -16.81 16.27
N PHE A 138 23.65 -16.54 15.53
CA PHE A 138 24.99 -17.08 15.79
C PHE A 138 25.71 -16.39 16.97
N GLY A 139 25.05 -15.46 17.69
CA GLY A 139 25.62 -14.81 18.87
C GLY A 139 26.78 -13.86 18.57
N MET A 140 26.90 -13.41 17.32
CA MET A 140 27.97 -12.50 16.92
C MET A 140 27.83 -11.14 17.62
N GLU A 141 28.94 -10.63 18.16
CA GLU A 141 28.98 -9.32 18.78
C GLU A 141 28.52 -8.24 17.79
N LYS A 142 27.73 -7.27 18.28
CA LYS A 142 27.07 -6.25 17.46
C LYS A 142 28.03 -5.53 16.51
N GLY A 143 29.21 -5.14 17.00
CA GLY A 143 30.21 -4.44 16.18
C GLY A 143 30.69 -5.26 14.99
N THR A 144 31.11 -6.50 15.23
CA THR A 144 31.55 -7.43 14.17
C THR A 144 30.41 -7.76 13.22
N ARG A 145 29.20 -7.98 13.73
CA ARG A 145 28.01 -8.26 12.93
C ARG A 145 27.69 -7.13 11.96
N ASP A 146 27.68 -5.88 12.45
CA ASP A 146 27.34 -4.72 11.63
C ASP A 146 28.39 -4.54 10.51
N VAL A 147 29.68 -4.71 10.82
CA VAL A 147 30.75 -4.67 9.79
C VAL A 147 30.55 -5.76 8.74
N VAL A 148 30.37 -7.02 9.15
CA VAL A 148 30.18 -8.14 8.22
C VAL A 148 28.95 -7.92 7.35
N PHE A 149 27.85 -7.46 7.94
CA PHE A 149 26.62 -7.12 7.23
C PHE A 149 26.84 -6.05 6.16
N TYR A 150 27.47 -4.91 6.52
CA TYR A 150 27.69 -3.83 5.57
C TYR A 150 28.68 -4.20 4.46
N VAL A 151 29.71 -4.98 4.77
CA VAL A 151 30.66 -5.48 3.75
C VAL A 151 29.95 -6.38 2.74
N ILE A 152 29.19 -7.38 3.21
CA ILE A 152 28.47 -8.30 2.33
C ILE A 152 27.44 -7.53 1.49
N LEU A 153 26.67 -6.63 2.12
CA LEU A 153 25.70 -5.79 1.43
C LEU A 153 26.38 -4.91 0.37
N GLY A 154 27.48 -4.26 0.72
CA GLY A 154 28.24 -3.39 -0.17
C GLY A 154 28.79 -4.13 -1.38
N VAL A 155 29.45 -5.27 -1.17
CA VAL A 155 29.99 -6.12 -2.26
C VAL A 155 28.86 -6.60 -3.17
N ALA A 156 27.74 -7.03 -2.60
CA ALA A 156 26.61 -7.55 -3.34
C ALA A 156 25.92 -6.46 -4.19
N LEU A 157 25.75 -5.25 -3.65
CA LEU A 157 25.23 -4.09 -4.37
C LEU A 157 26.18 -3.60 -5.47
N ILE A 158 27.46 -3.40 -5.13
CA ILE A 158 28.49 -2.97 -6.10
C ILE A 158 28.64 -4.00 -7.21
N GLY A 159 28.64 -5.29 -6.89
CA GLY A 159 28.71 -6.37 -7.87
C GLY A 159 27.52 -6.34 -8.84
N GLY A 160 26.29 -6.27 -8.34
CA GLY A 160 25.10 -6.28 -9.18
C GLY A 160 24.92 -5.01 -10.03
N ILE A 161 25.12 -3.83 -9.42
CA ILE A 161 25.02 -2.54 -10.10
C ILE A 161 26.19 -2.35 -11.07
N GLY A 162 27.41 -2.66 -10.63
CA GLY A 162 28.62 -2.54 -11.44
C GLY A 162 28.60 -3.45 -12.65
N TRP A 163 28.09 -4.68 -12.51
CA TRP A 163 27.88 -5.59 -13.64
C TRP A 163 26.86 -5.04 -14.65
N ALA A 164 25.74 -4.51 -14.17
CA ALA A 164 24.75 -3.86 -15.03
C ALA A 164 25.36 -2.65 -15.77
N MET A 165 26.12 -1.82 -15.05
CA MET A 165 26.80 -0.65 -15.61
C MET A 165 27.81 -1.04 -16.68
N ALA A 166 28.69 -2.01 -16.43
CA ALA A 166 29.70 -2.47 -17.38
C ALA A 166 29.05 -2.96 -18.69
N ARG A 167 27.96 -3.72 -18.59
CA ARG A 167 27.22 -4.20 -19.77
C ARG A 167 26.56 -3.06 -20.54
N ASN A 168 25.99 -2.08 -19.85
CA ASN A 168 25.36 -0.92 -20.49
C ASN A 168 26.40 0.00 -21.16
N VAL A 169 27.53 0.25 -20.50
CA VAL A 169 28.66 1.02 -21.06
C VAL A 169 29.22 0.36 -22.32
N LYS A 170 29.37 -0.97 -22.31
CA LYS A 170 29.80 -1.72 -23.50
C LYS A 170 28.78 -1.63 -24.65
N ALA A 171 27.49 -1.51 -24.34
CA ALA A 171 26.44 -1.48 -25.35
C ALA A 171 26.28 -0.11 -26.04
N ILE A 172 26.28 0.99 -25.27
CA ILE A 172 25.90 2.33 -25.78
C ILE A 172 26.95 3.42 -25.49
N GLY A 173 28.13 3.03 -25.02
CA GLY A 173 29.23 3.94 -24.68
C GLY A 173 29.23 4.40 -23.22
N MET A 174 30.36 4.95 -22.76
CA MET A 174 30.60 5.29 -21.36
C MET A 174 29.57 6.27 -20.79
N ILE A 175 29.39 7.43 -21.42
CA ILE A 175 28.51 8.48 -20.91
C ILE A 175 27.06 7.99 -20.85
N TYR A 176 26.53 7.47 -21.96
CA TYR A 176 25.13 7.04 -22.03
C TYR A 176 24.85 5.80 -21.19
N GLY A 177 25.80 4.85 -21.13
CA GLY A 177 25.67 3.64 -20.32
C GLY A 177 25.63 3.93 -18.82
N VAL A 178 26.47 4.86 -18.35
CA VAL A 178 26.45 5.32 -16.94
C VAL A 178 25.14 6.05 -16.64
N VAL A 179 24.73 7.00 -17.49
CA VAL A 179 23.48 7.76 -17.29
C VAL A 179 22.27 6.82 -17.26
N PHE A 180 22.17 5.89 -18.21
CA PHE A 180 21.07 4.90 -18.24
C PHE A 180 21.03 4.06 -16.97
N THR A 181 22.20 3.60 -16.49
CA THR A 181 22.28 2.79 -15.27
C THR A 181 21.89 3.61 -14.03
N ALA A 182 22.32 4.86 -13.93
CA ALA A 182 21.94 5.75 -12.84
C ALA A 182 20.43 6.05 -12.84
N VAL A 183 19.85 6.36 -14.00
CA VAL A 183 18.40 6.61 -14.14
C VAL A 183 17.59 5.39 -13.74
N THR A 184 17.93 4.22 -14.29
CA THR A 184 17.22 2.98 -13.96
C THR A 184 17.35 2.60 -12.49
N LEU A 185 18.50 2.86 -11.86
CA LEU A 185 18.69 2.66 -10.42
C LEU A 185 17.76 3.56 -9.59
N VAL A 186 17.69 4.86 -9.90
CA VAL A 186 16.78 5.79 -9.23
C VAL A 186 15.32 5.34 -9.39
N MET A 187 14.93 4.92 -10.60
CA MET A 187 13.57 4.42 -10.85
C MET A 187 13.26 3.13 -10.07
N ILE A 188 14.20 2.19 -9.97
CA ILE A 188 14.02 0.97 -9.18
C ILE A 188 13.87 1.31 -7.69
N ILE A 189 14.70 2.21 -7.16
CA ILE A 189 14.60 2.67 -5.76
C ILE A 189 13.25 3.33 -5.50
N GLY A 190 12.79 4.20 -6.39
CA GLY A 190 11.46 4.82 -6.32
C GLY A 190 10.33 3.79 -6.34
N GLY A 191 10.39 2.82 -7.27
CA GLY A 191 9.42 1.73 -7.35
C GLY A 191 9.37 0.86 -6.10
N LEU A 192 10.53 0.51 -5.54
CA LEU A 192 10.65 -0.23 -4.28
C LEU A 192 10.04 0.53 -3.10
N MET A 193 10.34 1.82 -3.00
CA MET A 193 9.81 2.69 -1.96
C MET A 193 8.28 2.78 -2.05
N SER A 194 7.72 2.97 -3.26
CA SER A 194 6.27 3.01 -3.47
C SER A 194 5.61 1.66 -3.14
N LEU A 195 6.27 0.54 -3.45
CA LEU A 195 5.79 -0.80 -3.11
C LEU A 195 5.73 -1.02 -1.58
N LEU A 196 6.74 -0.58 -0.83
CA LEU A 196 6.75 -0.66 0.63
C LEU A 196 5.66 0.22 1.25
N LEU A 197 5.41 1.40 0.66
CA LEU A 197 4.30 2.26 1.08
C LEU A 197 2.95 1.60 0.84
N LEU A 198 2.74 0.97 -0.32
CA LEU A 198 1.53 0.21 -0.59
C LEU A 198 1.35 -0.94 0.41
N LEU A 199 2.39 -1.71 0.69
CA LEU A 199 2.34 -2.78 1.68
C LEU A 199 1.91 -2.24 3.06
N THR A 200 2.51 -1.14 3.49
CA THR A 200 2.20 -0.50 4.78
C THR A 200 0.75 0.00 4.82
N ALA A 201 0.27 0.60 3.73
CA ALA A 201 -1.11 1.07 3.61
C ALA A 201 -2.11 -0.10 3.65
N LEU A 202 -1.84 -1.20 2.95
CA LEU A 202 -2.68 -2.40 2.95
C LEU A 202 -2.74 -3.04 4.34
N VAL A 203 -1.61 -3.19 5.03
CA VAL A 203 -1.57 -3.74 6.40
C VAL A 203 -2.42 -2.88 7.35
N ARG A 204 -2.27 -1.55 7.31
CA ARG A 204 -3.09 -0.65 8.12
C ARG A 204 -4.59 -0.78 7.81
N LEU A 205 -4.94 -0.86 6.53
CA LEU A 205 -6.34 -0.99 6.10
C LEU A 205 -6.94 -2.32 6.58
N ILE A 206 -6.18 -3.42 6.54
CA ILE A 206 -6.62 -4.72 7.08
C ILE A 206 -6.92 -4.61 8.58
N PHE A 207 -6.03 -4.00 9.36
CA PHE A 207 -6.27 -3.80 10.81
C PHE A 207 -7.48 -2.91 11.08
N GLU A 208 -7.70 -1.86 10.27
CA GLU A 208 -8.90 -1.02 10.39
C GLU A 208 -10.18 -1.79 10.07
N VAL A 209 -10.19 -2.62 9.02
CA VAL A 209 -11.33 -3.48 8.70
C VAL A 209 -11.63 -4.41 9.88
N LEU A 210 -10.60 -5.05 10.45
CA LEU A 210 -10.77 -5.93 11.61
C LEU A 210 -11.36 -5.18 12.82
N LEU A 211 -10.90 -3.95 13.07
CA LEU A 211 -11.40 -3.12 14.17
C LEU A 211 -12.86 -2.70 13.94
N VAL A 212 -13.22 -2.29 12.72
CA VAL A 212 -14.61 -1.95 12.36
C VAL A 212 -15.51 -3.17 12.51
N VAL A 213 -15.10 -4.34 12.03
CA VAL A 213 -15.86 -5.59 12.18
C VAL A 213 -16.02 -5.94 13.66
N ALA A 214 -14.95 -5.87 14.46
CA ALA A 214 -15.02 -6.12 15.90
C ALA A 214 -15.96 -5.15 16.61
N ALA A 215 -15.96 -3.86 16.24
CA ALA A 215 -16.86 -2.85 16.78
C ALA A 215 -18.33 -3.12 16.41
N VAL A 216 -18.61 -3.49 15.15
CA VAL A 216 -19.97 -3.83 14.69
C VAL A 216 -20.49 -5.07 15.40
N VAL A 217 -19.69 -6.14 15.48
CA VAL A 217 -20.07 -7.39 16.18
C VAL A 217 -20.24 -7.14 17.67
N GLY A 218 -19.34 -6.38 18.30
CA GLY A 218 -19.44 -6.02 19.72
C GLY A 218 -20.68 -5.19 20.03
N THR A 219 -21.00 -4.21 19.17
CA THR A 219 -22.21 -3.38 19.29
C THR A 219 -23.47 -4.23 19.09
N TYR A 220 -23.50 -5.11 18.10
CA TYR A 220 -24.60 -6.03 17.88
C TYR A 220 -24.83 -6.92 19.12
N PHE A 221 -23.77 -7.52 19.66
CA PHE A 221 -23.87 -8.37 20.85
C PHE A 221 -24.35 -7.59 22.07
N MET A 222 -23.83 -6.39 22.31
CA MET A 222 -24.32 -5.50 23.38
C MET A 222 -25.79 -5.15 23.20
N LEU A 223 -26.23 -4.77 21.99
CA LEU A 223 -27.63 -4.46 21.70
C LEU A 223 -28.53 -5.69 21.89
N THR A 224 -28.10 -6.89 21.47
CA THR A 224 -28.86 -8.13 21.70
C THR A 224 -28.92 -8.58 23.16
N LYS A 225 -27.93 -8.21 23.99
CA LYS A 225 -27.98 -8.44 25.44
C LYS A 225 -28.80 -7.40 26.20
N VAL A 226 -28.80 -6.15 25.72
CA VAL A 226 -29.57 -5.03 26.31
C VAL A 226 -31.04 -5.08 25.90
N MET A 227 -31.34 -5.57 24.69
CA MET A 227 -32.69 -6.00 24.31
C MET A 227 -33.00 -7.32 25.02
N GLY A 228 -33.42 -7.23 26.28
CA GLY A 228 -34.02 -8.35 27.00
C GLY A 228 -35.14 -9.00 26.17
N PRO A 229 -35.52 -10.25 26.47
CA PRO A 229 -36.52 -10.99 25.70
C PRO A 229 -37.74 -10.09 25.48
N ALA A 230 -38.24 -10.05 24.24
CA ALA A 230 -39.43 -9.29 23.87
C ALA A 230 -40.46 -9.48 24.97
N MET A 231 -40.86 -8.36 25.60
CA MET A 231 -41.82 -8.38 26.71
C MET A 231 -43.02 -9.17 26.20
N GLU A 232 -43.17 -10.41 26.68
CA GLU A 232 -44.27 -11.28 26.30
C GLU A 232 -45.51 -10.49 26.67
N VAL A 233 -46.23 -9.96 25.67
CA VAL A 233 -47.46 -9.22 25.90
C VAL A 233 -48.46 -10.27 26.37
N GLN A 234 -48.39 -10.59 27.66
CA GLN A 234 -49.30 -11.52 28.27
C GLN A 234 -50.69 -10.92 28.10
N SER A 235 -51.49 -11.59 27.28
CA SER A 235 -52.87 -11.19 27.04
C SER A 235 -53.55 -10.94 28.38
N ARG A 236 -54.14 -9.75 28.50
CA ARG A 236 -54.93 -9.34 29.68
C ARG A 236 -56.37 -9.83 29.60
N THR A 237 -56.68 -10.62 28.58
CA THR A 237 -58.00 -11.19 28.36
C THR A 237 -58.12 -12.52 29.10
N ASP A 238 -59.20 -12.69 29.86
CA ASP A 238 -59.53 -13.94 30.55
C ASP A 238 -60.10 -15.01 29.61
N LEU A 239 -60.34 -16.22 30.14
CA LEU A 239 -60.87 -17.37 29.38
C LEU A 239 -62.29 -17.17 28.82
N ASN A 240 -63.00 -16.12 29.25
CA ASN A 240 -64.32 -15.75 28.75
C ASN A 240 -64.28 -14.54 27.81
N GLY A 241 -63.09 -14.00 27.51
CA GLY A 241 -62.93 -12.90 26.57
C GLY A 241 -62.94 -11.50 27.20
N ASN A 242 -63.00 -11.36 28.53
CA ASN A 242 -63.00 -10.04 29.18
C ASN A 242 -61.58 -9.54 29.43
N VAL A 243 -61.34 -8.26 29.16
CA VAL A 243 -60.04 -7.61 29.34
C VAL A 243 -59.92 -7.05 30.76
N HIS A 244 -58.78 -7.28 31.41
CA HIS A 244 -58.49 -6.84 32.77
C HIS A 244 -57.35 -5.80 32.79
N ASP A 245 -57.34 -4.92 33.81
CA ASP A 245 -56.33 -3.86 33.91
C ASP A 245 -54.96 -4.38 34.36
N SER A 246 -54.92 -5.55 35.02
CA SER A 246 -53.68 -6.19 35.49
C SER A 246 -53.68 -7.71 35.28
N VAL A 247 -52.48 -8.31 35.19
CA VAL A 247 -52.31 -9.76 35.03
C VAL A 247 -52.82 -10.54 36.24
N SER A 248 -52.68 -9.98 37.45
CA SER A 248 -53.19 -10.59 38.69
C SER A 248 -54.71 -10.73 38.68
N GLN A 249 -55.43 -9.70 38.21
CA GLN A 249 -56.89 -9.74 38.08
C GLN A 249 -57.35 -10.78 37.07
N LYS A 250 -56.70 -10.87 35.90
CA LYS A 250 -56.95 -11.94 34.93
C LYS A 250 -56.75 -13.33 35.54
N ASN A 251 -55.66 -13.54 36.27
CA ASN A 251 -55.36 -14.86 36.85
C ASN A 251 -56.38 -15.27 37.92
N ASN A 252 -56.83 -14.33 38.75
CA ASN A 252 -57.91 -14.57 39.70
C ASN A 252 -59.24 -14.84 38.99
N ALA A 253 -59.55 -14.11 37.91
CA ALA A 253 -60.75 -14.36 37.11
C ALA A 253 -60.70 -15.75 36.45
N ASN A 254 -59.56 -16.15 35.86
CA ASN A 254 -59.36 -17.48 35.29
C ASN A 254 -59.51 -18.58 36.34
N ALA A 255 -58.98 -18.39 37.55
CA ALA A 255 -59.12 -19.36 38.63
C ALA A 255 -60.61 -19.56 39.02
N GLN A 256 -61.39 -18.48 39.08
CA GLN A 256 -62.82 -18.56 39.36
C GLN A 256 -63.64 -19.17 38.21
N ILE A 257 -63.27 -18.91 36.96
CA ILE A 257 -63.91 -19.53 35.79
C ILE A 257 -63.66 -21.04 35.81
N LEU A 258 -62.41 -21.44 36.08
CA LEU A 258 -62.02 -22.84 36.14
C LEU A 258 -62.67 -23.59 37.31
N SER A 259 -62.84 -22.95 38.47
CA SER A 259 -63.54 -23.58 39.60
C SER A 259 -65.01 -23.81 39.25
N ARG A 260 -65.70 -22.81 38.66
CA ARG A 260 -67.11 -22.98 38.23
C ARG A 260 -67.30 -24.04 37.15
N ARG A 261 -66.33 -24.22 36.25
CA ARG A 261 -66.36 -25.29 35.23
C ARG A 261 -66.07 -26.68 35.80
N LYS A 262 -65.42 -26.78 36.96
CA LYS A 262 -65.17 -28.05 37.64
C LYS A 262 -66.36 -28.52 38.47
N ASP A 263 -67.17 -27.58 38.94
CA ASP A 263 -68.34 -27.84 39.78
C ASP A 263 -69.65 -28.01 38.96
N SER A 264 -69.55 -28.05 37.62
CA SER A 264 -70.67 -28.21 36.68
C SER A 264 -70.49 -29.44 35.81
#